data_AF-A0A6B7PYH5-F1
#
_entry.id   AF-A0A6B7PYH5-F1
#
_cell.length_a   1.000
_cell.length_b   1.000
_cell.length_c   1.000
_cell.angle_alpha   90.00
_cell.angle_beta   90.00
_cell.angle_gamma   90.00
#
_symmetry.space_group_name_H-M   'P 1'
#
loop_
_entity.id
_entity.type
_entity.pdbx_description
1 polymer ?
#
loop_
_entity_poly.entity_id
_entity_poly.type
_entity_poly.pdbx_seq_one_letter_code
_entity_poly.pdbx_strand_id
1 'polypeptide(L)'
;MKTQEQLRYYEAAIIAAPRRILAGDAGWKKDITRDAGVYVIWKGKSPVYVGETSALRARMRDLTNVKNHSFAKKTCALFGLCTSDKKGLVSTYSSNYEVSFCAVPFGRKEVEEYLILRWRSTLSNKETARLLAGHQYSWFVAAPTFETDGSITADIQGVPGSQAQVLDIELAEAL
;
A
#
# COMPACT_ATOMS: atom_id res chain seq x y z
N MET A 1 -14.35 -26.39 3.89
CA MET A 1 -13.90 -25.57 2.75
C MET A 1 -12.42 -25.85 2.54
N LYS A 2 -11.99 -26.17 1.33
CA LYS A 2 -10.55 -26.39 1.03
C LYS A 2 -9.81 -25.06 1.13
N THR A 3 -8.55 -25.04 1.58
CA THR A 3 -7.76 -23.81 1.78
C THR A 3 -7.81 -22.85 0.58
N GLN A 4 -7.74 -23.37 -0.64
CA GLN A 4 -7.78 -22.59 -1.87
C GLN A 4 -9.12 -21.84 -2.06
N GLU A 5 -10.23 -22.49 -1.73
CA GLU A 5 -11.57 -21.88 -1.77
C GLU A 5 -11.68 -20.77 -0.73
N GLN A 6 -11.11 -20.97 0.47
CA GLN A 6 -11.07 -19.93 1.50
C GLN A 6 -10.28 -18.70 1.05
N LEU A 7 -9.12 -18.91 0.43
CA LEU A 7 -8.29 -17.82 -0.07
C LEU A 7 -9.01 -17.02 -1.17
N ARG A 8 -9.67 -17.70 -2.12
CA ARG A 8 -10.49 -17.05 -3.15
C ARG A 8 -11.69 -16.31 -2.57
N TYR A 9 -12.32 -16.89 -1.55
CA TYR A 9 -13.41 -16.22 -0.83
C TYR A 9 -12.94 -14.90 -0.21
N TYR A 10 -11.80 -14.89 0.49
CA TYR A 10 -11.27 -13.68 1.09
C TYR A 10 -10.79 -12.65 0.04
N GLU A 11 -10.22 -13.10 -1.07
CA GLU A 11 -9.89 -12.24 -2.22
C GLU A 11 -11.15 -11.51 -2.72
N ALA A 12 -12.21 -12.27 -3.04
CA ALA A 12 -13.47 -11.71 -3.51
C ALA A 12 -14.12 -10.79 -2.47
N ALA A 13 -14.10 -11.18 -1.18
CA ALA A 13 -14.64 -10.38 -0.10
C ALA A 13 -13.91 -9.04 0.07
N ILE A 14 -12.57 -9.02 -0.06
CA ILE A 14 -11.76 -7.79 0.04
C ILE A 14 -11.96 -6.87 -1.16
N ILE A 15 -12.12 -7.44 -2.37
CA ILE A 15 -12.43 -6.68 -3.58
C ILE A 15 -13.80 -6.01 -3.47
N ALA A 16 -14.80 -6.75 -2.98
CA ALA A 16 -16.17 -6.28 -2.81
C ALA A 16 -16.36 -5.39 -1.56
N ALA A 17 -15.40 -5.41 -0.61
CA ALA A 17 -15.51 -4.67 0.62
C ALA A 17 -15.57 -3.15 0.35
N PRO A 18 -16.43 -2.41 1.08
CA PRO A 18 -16.49 -0.97 0.96
C PRO A 18 -15.12 -0.33 1.17
N ARG A 19 -14.78 0.58 0.25
CA ARG A 19 -13.57 1.39 0.34
C ARG A 19 -13.88 2.71 1.03
N ARG A 20 -12.90 3.23 1.74
CA ARG A 20 -12.97 4.52 2.41
C ARG A 20 -11.66 5.26 2.24
N ILE A 21 -11.72 6.58 2.23
CA ILE A 21 -10.54 7.43 2.14
C ILE A 21 -9.59 7.12 3.30
N LEU A 22 -8.33 6.83 2.98
CA LEU A 22 -7.30 6.53 3.97
C LEU A 22 -6.96 7.81 4.72
N ALA A 23 -7.08 7.78 6.05
CA ALA A 23 -6.85 8.95 6.91
C ALA A 23 -7.72 10.18 6.57
N GLY A 24 -8.96 9.95 6.10
CA GLY A 24 -9.88 11.02 5.66
C GLY A 24 -10.19 12.08 6.73
N ASP A 25 -11.03 11.76 7.73
CA ASP A 25 -11.38 12.67 8.83
C ASP A 25 -10.84 12.17 10.18
N ALA A 26 -10.99 12.94 11.27
CA ALA A 26 -10.51 12.53 12.59
C ALA A 26 -11.10 11.18 13.10
N GLY A 27 -12.28 10.82 12.61
CA GLY A 27 -13.03 9.60 12.94
C GLY A 27 -12.92 8.49 11.89
N TRP A 28 -12.06 8.58 10.88
CA TRP A 28 -12.03 7.69 9.70
C TRP A 28 -11.92 6.18 10.00
N LYS A 29 -11.46 5.84 11.20
CA LYS A 29 -11.27 4.48 11.70
C LYS A 29 -12.24 4.05 12.82
N LYS A 30 -13.20 4.89 13.20
CA LYS A 30 -14.03 4.69 14.40
C LYS A 30 -14.91 3.44 14.32
N ASP A 31 -15.39 3.14 13.12
CA ASP A 31 -16.29 2.04 12.76
C ASP A 31 -15.55 0.80 12.24
N ILE A 32 -14.23 0.88 12.00
CA ILE A 32 -13.42 -0.28 11.63
C ILE A 32 -13.43 -1.28 12.79
N THR A 33 -13.64 -2.57 12.53
CA THR A 33 -13.68 -3.59 13.60
C THR A 33 -12.36 -3.65 14.40
N ARG A 34 -12.46 -4.12 15.65
CA ARG A 34 -11.30 -4.41 16.50
C ARG A 34 -10.71 -5.81 16.25
N ASP A 35 -11.35 -6.62 15.42
CA ASP A 35 -10.94 -7.98 15.12
C ASP A 35 -9.63 -8.04 14.32
N ALA A 36 -9.03 -9.23 14.31
CA ALA A 36 -7.95 -9.57 13.40
C ALA A 36 -8.43 -9.59 11.95
N GLY A 37 -7.55 -9.28 11.01
CA GLY A 37 -7.92 -9.27 9.60
C GLY A 37 -6.81 -8.88 8.65
N VAL A 38 -7.21 -8.75 7.40
CA VAL A 38 -6.38 -8.28 6.29
C VAL A 38 -6.97 -7.00 5.74
N TYR A 39 -6.11 -6.06 5.37
CA TYR A 39 -6.50 -4.80 4.74
C TYR A 39 -5.69 -4.57 3.48
N VAL A 40 -6.28 -3.80 2.58
CA VAL A 40 -5.68 -3.42 1.30
C VAL A 40 -5.77 -1.91 1.16
N ILE A 41 -4.66 -1.31 0.76
CA ILE A 41 -4.61 0.09 0.38
C ILE A 41 -4.68 0.15 -1.14
N TRP A 42 -5.56 1.01 -1.65
CA TRP A 42 -5.89 1.17 -3.06
C TRP A 42 -5.48 2.55 -3.54
N LYS A 43 -5.05 2.64 -4.81
CA LYS A 43 -4.94 3.88 -5.57
C LYS A 43 -5.87 3.74 -6.78
N GLY A 44 -7.02 4.42 -6.74
CA GLY A 44 -8.10 4.15 -7.69
C GLY A 44 -8.52 2.67 -7.64
N LYS A 45 -8.62 2.01 -8.80
CA LYS A 45 -8.97 0.59 -8.88
C LYS A 45 -7.82 -0.37 -8.51
N SER A 46 -6.58 0.12 -8.44
CA SER A 46 -5.39 -0.71 -8.26
C SER A 46 -5.00 -0.90 -6.79
N PRO A 47 -4.78 -2.14 -6.30
CA PRO A 47 -4.23 -2.38 -4.97
C PRO A 47 -2.73 -2.05 -4.97
N VAL A 48 -2.26 -1.30 -3.98
CA VAL A 48 -0.86 -0.85 -3.88
C VAL A 48 -0.15 -1.38 -2.62
N TYR A 49 -0.91 -1.89 -1.66
CA TYR A 49 -0.35 -2.51 -0.47
C TYR A 49 -1.35 -3.48 0.18
N VAL A 50 -0.87 -4.61 0.66
CA VAL A 50 -1.62 -5.57 1.48
C VAL A 50 -0.95 -5.70 2.84
N GLY A 51 -1.74 -5.75 3.90
CA GLY A 51 -1.24 -6.05 5.23
C GLY A 51 -2.18 -6.90 6.05
N GLU A 52 -1.62 -7.73 6.93
CA GLU A 52 -2.38 -8.40 8.00
C GLU A 52 -2.19 -7.73 9.36
N THR A 53 -3.13 -7.98 10.28
CA THR A 53 -2.99 -7.60 11.68
C THR A 53 -3.87 -8.45 12.60
N SER A 54 -3.48 -8.56 13.87
CA SER A 54 -4.31 -9.10 14.95
C SER A 54 -5.40 -8.12 15.43
N ALA A 55 -5.34 -6.83 15.06
CA ALA A 55 -6.36 -5.84 15.42
C ALA A 55 -6.44 -4.71 14.38
N LEU A 56 -7.45 -4.78 13.50
CA LEU A 56 -7.64 -3.85 12.39
C LEU A 56 -7.65 -2.39 12.83
N ARG A 57 -8.52 -2.01 13.76
CA ARG A 57 -8.59 -0.62 14.25
C ARG A 57 -7.27 -0.09 14.80
N ALA A 58 -6.51 -0.92 15.52
CA ALA A 58 -5.21 -0.53 16.05
C ALA A 58 -4.20 -0.29 14.91
N ARG A 59 -4.15 -1.19 13.92
CA ARG A 59 -3.26 -1.06 12.75
C ARG A 59 -3.56 0.19 11.92
N MET A 60 -4.82 0.60 11.81
CA MET A 60 -5.21 1.82 11.10
C MET A 60 -4.61 3.09 11.74
N ARG A 61 -4.40 3.09 13.06
CA ARG A 61 -3.63 4.16 13.72
C ARG A 61 -2.17 4.13 13.30
N ASP A 62 -1.57 2.95 13.21
CA ASP A 62 -0.14 2.80 12.87
C ASP A 62 0.15 3.18 11.42
N LEU A 63 -0.82 3.04 10.50
CA LEU A 63 -0.68 3.50 9.11
C LEU A 63 -0.27 4.97 9.04
N THR A 64 -0.76 5.82 9.95
CA THR A 64 -0.40 7.25 10.02
C THR A 64 0.88 7.55 10.81
N ASN A 65 1.69 6.53 11.11
CA ASN A 65 2.93 6.65 11.86
C ASN A 65 4.09 5.97 11.11
N VAL A 66 4.98 6.81 10.54
CA VAL A 66 6.13 6.38 9.74
C VAL A 66 7.04 5.40 10.49
N LYS A 67 7.20 5.53 11.80
CA LYS A 67 8.07 4.62 12.58
C LYS A 67 7.55 3.19 12.59
N ASN A 68 6.22 3.04 12.63
CA ASN A 68 5.54 1.78 12.90
C ASN A 68 5.10 1.05 11.63
N HIS A 69 5.11 1.70 10.47
CA HIS A 69 4.51 1.12 9.27
C HIS A 69 5.36 1.28 8.00
N SER A 70 5.61 0.17 7.32
CA SER A 70 6.42 0.12 6.10
C SER A 70 5.80 0.92 4.95
N PHE A 71 4.47 0.86 4.78
CA PHE A 71 3.77 1.65 3.78
C PHE A 71 3.96 3.16 4.02
N ALA A 72 3.90 3.63 5.28
CA ALA A 72 4.13 5.03 5.61
C ALA A 72 5.54 5.50 5.24
N LYS A 73 6.56 4.69 5.53
CA LYS A 73 7.94 4.97 5.10
C LYS A 73 8.05 5.09 3.58
N LYS A 74 7.41 4.17 2.85
CA LYS A 74 7.42 4.17 1.38
C LYS A 74 6.68 5.38 0.80
N THR A 75 5.55 5.76 1.38
CA THR A 75 4.82 6.96 0.96
C THR A 75 5.65 8.22 1.19
N CYS A 76 6.29 8.36 2.37
CA CYS A 76 7.16 9.50 2.61
C CYS A 76 8.30 9.57 1.58
N ALA A 77 8.95 8.44 1.28
CA ALA A 77 9.99 8.39 0.26
C ALA A 77 9.47 8.75 -1.14
N LEU A 78 8.31 8.22 -1.53
CA LEU A 78 7.70 8.44 -2.86
C LEU A 78 7.30 9.91 -3.09
N PHE A 79 6.82 10.59 -2.06
CA PHE A 79 6.33 11.97 -2.14
C PHE A 79 7.33 13.00 -1.58
N GLY A 80 8.56 12.60 -1.26
CA GLY A 80 9.59 13.51 -0.72
C GLY A 80 9.25 14.10 0.65
N LEU A 81 8.43 13.42 1.46
CA LEU A 81 8.02 13.90 2.78
C LEU A 81 9.06 13.54 3.84
N CYS A 82 9.30 14.46 4.79
CA CYS A 82 10.09 14.13 5.97
C CYS A 82 9.35 13.13 6.86
N THR A 83 10.08 12.22 7.51
CA THR A 83 9.48 11.19 8.39
C THR A 83 8.76 11.76 9.62
N SER A 84 9.07 13.00 9.99
CA SER A 84 8.37 13.76 11.04
C SER A 84 7.13 14.49 10.54
N ASP A 85 6.94 14.60 9.22
CA ASP A 85 5.81 15.32 8.62
C ASP A 85 4.53 14.47 8.58
N LYS A 86 3.92 14.35 9.75
CA LYS A 86 2.65 13.64 9.91
C LYS A 86 1.51 14.29 9.14
N LYS A 87 1.50 15.63 9.02
CA LYS A 87 0.42 16.36 8.34
C LYS A 87 0.49 16.11 6.83
N GLY A 88 1.68 16.22 6.23
CA GLY A 88 1.89 15.88 4.83
C GLY A 88 1.56 14.43 4.52
N LEU A 89 1.92 13.48 5.40
CA LEU A 89 1.54 12.07 5.23
C LEU A 89 0.02 11.87 5.23
N VAL A 90 -0.69 12.47 6.21
CA VAL A 90 -2.15 12.36 6.29
C VAL A 90 -2.82 13.00 5.06
N SER A 91 -2.37 14.19 4.64
CA SER A 91 -2.88 14.84 3.44
C SER A 91 -2.63 14.01 2.18
N THR A 92 -1.45 13.40 2.06
CA THR A 92 -1.12 12.52 0.94
C THR A 92 -2.02 11.30 0.94
N TYR A 93 -2.27 10.71 2.10
CA TYR A 93 -3.20 9.60 2.26
C TYR A 93 -4.62 9.94 1.84
N SER A 94 -5.18 11.03 2.36
CA SER A 94 -6.56 11.41 2.11
C SER A 94 -6.83 11.75 0.64
N SER A 95 -5.83 12.22 -0.09
CA SER A 95 -5.99 12.64 -1.49
C SER A 95 -5.71 11.53 -2.50
N ASN A 96 -4.96 10.50 -2.13
CA ASN A 96 -4.44 9.52 -3.10
C ASN A 96 -4.87 8.08 -2.86
N TYR A 97 -5.32 7.75 -1.64
CA TYR A 97 -5.46 6.37 -1.25
C TYR A 97 -6.78 6.08 -0.55
N GLU A 98 -7.30 4.89 -0.83
CA GLU A 98 -8.42 4.31 -0.10
C GLU A 98 -7.97 3.04 0.62
N VAL A 99 -8.76 2.60 1.60
CA VAL A 99 -8.53 1.34 2.29
C VAL A 99 -9.81 0.51 2.32
N SER A 100 -9.68 -0.79 2.08
CA SER A 100 -10.69 -1.79 2.43
C SER A 100 -10.10 -2.82 3.39
N PHE A 101 -10.95 -3.55 4.10
CA PHE A 101 -10.52 -4.59 5.03
C PHE A 101 -11.54 -5.72 5.12
N CYS A 102 -11.06 -6.88 5.55
CA CYS A 102 -11.89 -8.04 5.85
C CYS A 102 -11.42 -8.63 7.18
N ALA A 103 -12.37 -8.95 8.07
CA ALA A 103 -12.07 -9.65 9.31
C ALA A 103 -11.70 -11.10 9.00
N VAL A 104 -10.56 -11.54 9.54
CA VAL A 104 -10.00 -12.87 9.33
C VAL A 104 -9.48 -13.36 10.68
N PRO A 105 -10.31 -14.09 11.47
CA PRO A 105 -9.95 -14.47 12.84
C PRO A 105 -8.76 -15.43 12.89
N PHE A 106 -8.60 -16.26 11.84
CA PHE A 106 -7.49 -17.21 11.70
C PHE A 106 -7.07 -17.31 10.23
N GLY A 107 -5.79 -17.61 9.97
CA GLY A 107 -5.27 -17.77 8.60
C GLY A 107 -4.95 -16.45 7.87
N ARG A 108 -4.88 -15.32 8.60
CA ARG A 108 -4.65 -14.00 8.02
C ARG A 108 -3.30 -13.86 7.31
N LYS A 109 -2.29 -14.62 7.74
CA LYS A 109 -0.96 -14.57 7.15
C LYS A 109 -0.97 -15.24 5.78
N GLU A 110 -1.66 -16.38 5.69
CA GLU A 110 -1.89 -17.13 4.46
C GLU A 110 -2.70 -16.30 3.45
N VAL A 111 -3.71 -15.55 3.93
CA VAL A 111 -4.45 -14.60 3.09
C VAL A 111 -3.53 -13.48 2.58
N GLU A 112 -2.75 -12.83 3.45
CA GLU A 112 -1.82 -11.77 3.03
C GLU A 112 -0.82 -12.27 1.98
N GLU A 113 -0.18 -13.40 2.24
CA GLU A 113 0.81 -13.99 1.33
C GLU A 113 0.20 -14.36 -0.02
N TYR A 114 -0.99 -14.97 -0.02
CA TYR A 114 -1.73 -15.28 -1.22
C TYR A 114 -2.03 -14.02 -2.04
N LEU A 115 -2.50 -12.96 -1.40
CA LEU A 115 -2.81 -11.70 -2.09
C LEU A 115 -1.55 -10.98 -2.60
N ILE A 116 -0.44 -11.04 -1.84
CA ILE A 116 0.86 -10.52 -2.29
C ILE A 116 1.27 -11.21 -3.59
N LEU A 117 1.19 -12.54 -3.64
CA LEU A 117 1.54 -13.30 -4.84
C LEU A 117 0.58 -13.04 -6.01
N ARG A 118 -0.72 -12.99 -5.73
CA ARG A 118 -1.75 -12.75 -6.74
C ARG A 118 -1.65 -11.37 -7.37
N TRP A 119 -1.42 -10.33 -6.58
CA TRP A 119 -1.50 -8.94 -7.03
C TRP A 119 -0.12 -8.25 -7.13
N ARG A 120 0.97 -9.02 -7.08
CA ARG A 120 2.36 -8.52 -7.03
C ARG A 120 2.73 -7.46 -8.05
N SER A 121 2.09 -7.43 -9.22
CA SER A 121 2.39 -6.47 -10.29
C SER A 121 2.12 -5.02 -9.92
N THR A 122 1.24 -4.77 -8.94
CA THR A 122 0.85 -3.42 -8.51
C THR A 122 1.23 -3.12 -7.05
N LEU A 123 1.59 -4.14 -6.28
CA LEU A 123 1.87 -3.99 -4.87
C LEU A 123 3.28 -3.45 -4.62
N SER A 124 3.37 -2.55 -3.64
CA SER A 124 4.65 -2.13 -3.09
C SER A 124 5.23 -3.15 -2.10
N ASN A 125 4.44 -4.13 -1.64
CA ASN A 125 4.91 -5.28 -0.86
C ASN A 125 6.02 -6.00 -1.65
N LYS A 126 7.11 -6.36 -0.98
CA LYS A 126 8.11 -7.24 -1.60
C LYS A 126 7.72 -8.68 -1.31
N GLU A 127 7.69 -9.53 -2.31
CA GLU A 127 7.68 -10.97 -2.09
C GLU A 127 8.98 -11.35 -1.38
N THR A 128 8.87 -12.21 -0.37
CA THR A 128 10.07 -12.72 0.30
C THR A 128 10.61 -13.92 -0.46
N ALA A 129 11.93 -14.12 -0.45
CA ALA A 129 12.53 -15.32 -1.03
C ALA A 129 11.93 -16.60 -0.46
N ARG A 130 11.55 -16.59 0.83
CA ARG A 130 10.88 -17.71 1.49
C ARG A 130 9.49 -17.99 0.93
N LEU A 131 8.72 -16.93 0.66
CA LEU A 131 7.39 -17.05 0.06
C LEU A 131 7.47 -17.67 -1.35
N LEU A 132 8.46 -17.27 -2.15
CA LEU A 132 8.67 -17.79 -3.49
C LEU A 132 9.22 -19.23 -3.52
N ALA A 133 9.96 -19.64 -2.49
CA ALA A 133 10.50 -20.99 -2.38
C ALA A 133 9.49 -22.05 -1.92
N GLY A 134 8.34 -21.63 -1.38
CA GLY A 134 7.32 -22.55 -0.87
C GLY A 134 6.44 -23.18 -1.96
N HIS A 135 6.07 -24.45 -1.80
CA HIS A 135 5.16 -25.14 -2.72
C HIS A 135 3.66 -24.89 -2.43
N GLN A 136 3.34 -24.30 -1.27
CA GLN A 136 1.96 -24.12 -0.77
C GLN A 136 1.05 -23.31 -1.71
N TYR A 137 1.64 -22.46 -2.57
CA TYR A 137 0.91 -21.64 -3.53
C TYR A 137 1.22 -22.01 -5.00
N SER A 138 1.84 -23.17 -5.30
CA SER A 138 2.17 -23.54 -6.70
C SER A 138 0.99 -23.53 -7.69
N TRP A 139 -0.23 -23.54 -7.18
CA TRP A 139 -1.49 -23.52 -7.92
C TRP A 139 -2.04 -22.11 -8.22
N PHE A 140 -1.52 -21.03 -7.61
CA PHE A 140 -2.03 -19.70 -7.87
C PHE A 140 -1.62 -19.23 -9.27
N VAL A 141 -2.45 -18.41 -9.90
CA VAL A 141 -2.13 -17.69 -11.13
C VAL A 141 -2.05 -16.21 -10.76
N ALA A 142 -1.04 -15.46 -11.18
CA ALA A 142 -1.00 -14.02 -10.94
C ALA A 142 -2.25 -13.36 -11.56
N ALA A 143 -2.83 -12.37 -10.87
CA ALA A 143 -3.96 -11.62 -11.40
C ALA A 143 -3.50 -10.79 -12.62
N PRO A 144 -4.37 -10.58 -13.62
CA PRO A 144 -4.11 -9.59 -14.65
C PRO A 144 -3.89 -8.22 -13.99
N THR A 145 -3.11 -7.36 -14.65
CA THR A 145 -2.78 -6.04 -14.15
C THR A 145 -4.06 -5.26 -13.83
N PHE A 146 -4.13 -4.69 -12.64
CA PHE A 146 -5.20 -3.76 -12.32
C PHE A 146 -5.01 -2.48 -13.15
N GLU A 147 -6.10 -1.89 -13.65
CA GLU A 147 -6.03 -0.62 -14.36
C GLU A 147 -5.47 0.46 -13.43
N THR A 148 -4.37 1.08 -13.85
CA THR A 148 -3.89 2.32 -13.24
C THR A 148 -4.66 3.46 -13.89
N ASP A 149 -5.64 4.01 -13.20
CA ASP A 149 -6.22 5.29 -13.61
C ASP A 149 -5.11 6.35 -13.53
N GLY A 150 -4.61 6.75 -14.70
CA GLY A 150 -3.53 7.74 -14.87
C GLY A 150 -3.99 9.18 -14.62
N SER A 151 -4.86 9.43 -13.65
CA SER A 151 -5.43 10.75 -13.43
C SER A 151 -5.54 11.11 -11.96
N ILE A 152 -4.41 11.49 -11.35
CA ILE A 152 -4.33 12.65 -10.45
C ILE A 152 -2.97 13.32 -10.72
N THR A 153 -2.87 14.00 -11.87
CA THR A 153 -1.94 15.11 -12.07
C THR A 153 -2.79 16.35 -12.32
N ALA A 154 -3.20 17.01 -11.25
CA ALA A 154 -3.57 18.41 -11.28
C ALA A 154 -3.10 19.01 -9.96
N ASP A 155 -2.41 20.14 -10.07
CA ASP A 155 -2.00 21.05 -9.01
C ASP A 155 -0.76 20.68 -8.18
N ILE A 156 0.38 20.60 -8.87
CA ILE A 156 1.62 21.17 -8.33
C ILE A 156 2.02 22.34 -9.23
N GLN A 157 1.42 23.49 -8.99
CA GLN A 157 2.02 24.78 -9.30
C GLN A 157 2.15 25.56 -8.00
N GLY A 158 3.38 25.93 -7.65
CA GLY A 158 3.64 27.02 -6.72
C GLY A 158 4.53 26.70 -5.52
N VAL A 159 5.82 26.40 -5.74
CA VAL A 159 6.88 26.89 -4.85
C VAL A 159 8.13 27.20 -5.69
N PRO A 160 8.63 28.44 -5.74
CA PRO A 160 9.86 28.79 -6.43
C PRO A 160 11.07 28.60 -5.51
N GLY A 161 12.16 28.06 -6.06
CA GLY A 161 13.50 28.23 -5.51
C GLY A 161 14.24 26.93 -5.20
N SER A 162 15.11 26.53 -6.12
CA SER A 162 16.53 26.35 -5.84
C SER A 162 17.23 25.87 -7.12
N GLN A 163 18.07 26.73 -7.69
CA GLN A 163 18.97 26.36 -8.78
C GLN A 163 20.05 25.43 -8.23
N ALA A 164 20.09 24.19 -8.73
CA ALA A 164 21.28 23.36 -8.63
C ALA A 164 22.04 23.48 -9.97
N GLN A 165 23.22 24.10 -9.90
CA GLN A 165 24.17 24.22 -11.00
C GLN A 165 24.60 22.83 -11.47
N VAL A 166 24.47 22.59 -12.76
CA VAL A 166 25.10 21.47 -13.47
C VAL A 166 26.56 21.87 -13.68
N LEU A 167 27.49 21.10 -13.11
CA LEU A 167 28.91 21.18 -13.42
C LEU A 167 29.19 20.15 -14.53
N ASP A 168 29.27 20.65 -15.76
CA ASP A 168 29.78 19.92 -16.91
C ASP A 168 31.29 19.73 -16.75
N ILE A 169 31.73 18.47 -16.80
CA ILE A 169 33.13 18.10 -16.96
C ILE A 169 33.35 17.93 -18.46
N GLU A 170 34.01 18.90 -19.09
CA GLU A 170 34.68 18.66 -20.37
C GLU A 170 36.17 18.98 -20.27
N LEU A 171 36.91 17.96 -20.69
CA LEU A 171 38.35 17.83 -20.84
C LEU A 171 38.83 18.68 -22.02
N ALA A 172 39.88 19.47 -21.83
CA ALA A 172 40.66 20.01 -22.94
C ALA A 172 42.16 19.88 -22.66
N GLU A 173 42.82 19.16 -23.56
CA GLU A 173 44.25 18.96 -23.68
C GLU A 173 44.97 20.21 -24.24
N ALA A 174 46.29 20.24 -24.04
CA ALA A 174 47.31 20.91 -24.86
C ALA A 174 47.45 22.44 -24.81
N LEU A 175 48.38 22.93 -23.96
CA LEU A 175 49.72 23.45 -24.33
C LEU A 175 50.38 24.12 -23.12
#